data_AF-A0A9D6W8M0-F1
#
_entry.id   AF-A0A9D6W8M0-F1
#
_cell.length_a   1.000
_cell.length_b   1.000
_cell.length_c   1.000
_cell.angle_alpha   90.00
_cell.angle_beta   90.00
_cell.angle_gamma   90.00
#
_symmetry.space_group_name_H-M   'P 1'
#
loop_
_entity.id
_entity.type
_entity.pdbx_description
1 polymer ?
#
loop_
_entity_poly.entity_id
_entity_poly.type
_entity_poly.pdbx_seq_one_letter_code
_entity_poly.pdbx_strand_id
1 'polypeptide(L)'
;MIDRIEETLRKMAQSDPSQPVREAASSSLDRLRAKRSVDSCLQVLRTGALAERMRIVHSAEDIGGREGVTLLLAALSDTEAEVRGAAARALAFSPTVPVLKALADRLQKEQGVVLGNILETLGKSRRKELAPVIGRYLAHPDPFVCGKAVQAYALLAEKEDWEKILLLTGSENETVRAAAAAALSEWSAADSPGA
;
A
#
# COMPACT_ATOMS: atom_id res chain seq x y z
N MET A 1 0.25 -28.75 -21.27
CA MET A 1 -0.37 -29.20 -19.99
C MET A 1 -1.54 -28.31 -19.62
N ILE A 2 -1.34 -26.99 -19.47
CA ILE A 2 -2.39 -26.03 -19.12
C ILE A 2 -3.58 -26.04 -20.11
N ASP A 3 -3.34 -26.12 -21.42
CA ASP A 3 -4.44 -26.12 -22.41
C ASP A 3 -5.36 -27.34 -22.25
N ARG A 4 -4.78 -28.48 -21.84
CA ARG A 4 -5.54 -29.71 -21.55
C ARG A 4 -6.38 -29.59 -20.28
N ILE A 5 -5.89 -28.85 -19.28
CA ILE A 5 -6.64 -28.56 -18.05
C ILE A 5 -7.81 -27.63 -18.38
N GLU A 6 -7.59 -26.55 -19.12
CA GLU A 6 -8.66 -25.62 -19.52
C GLU A 6 -9.71 -26.29 -20.37
N GLU A 7 -9.31 -27.14 -21.32
CA GLU A 7 -10.24 -27.88 -22.16
C GLU A 7 -11.07 -28.87 -21.34
N THR A 8 -10.47 -29.54 -20.36
CA THR A 8 -11.19 -30.44 -19.44
C THR A 8 -12.21 -29.67 -18.61
N LEU A 9 -11.82 -28.54 -18.01
CA LEU A 9 -12.72 -27.68 -17.24
C LEU A 9 -13.84 -27.10 -18.10
N ARG A 10 -13.56 -26.74 -19.35
CA ARG A 10 -14.57 -26.25 -20.31
C ARG A 10 -15.63 -27.31 -20.60
N LYS A 11 -15.20 -28.56 -20.85
CA LYS A 11 -16.13 -29.69 -21.05
C LYS A 11 -16.98 -29.95 -19.81
N MET A 12 -16.37 -29.96 -18.62
CA MET A 12 -17.11 -30.12 -17.36
C MET A 12 -18.13 -28.98 -17.15
N ALA A 13 -17.75 -27.73 -17.41
CA ALA A 13 -18.64 -26.58 -17.27
C ALA A 13 -19.86 -26.63 -18.20
N GLN A 14 -19.72 -27.23 -19.39
CA GLN A 14 -20.79 -27.29 -20.40
C GLN A 14 -21.68 -28.53 -20.26
N SER A 15 -21.10 -29.68 -19.91
CA SER A 15 -21.76 -30.98 -20.12
C SER A 15 -21.90 -31.83 -18.86
N ASP A 16 -21.37 -31.41 -17.71
CA ASP A 16 -21.50 -32.21 -16.49
C ASP A 16 -22.96 -32.24 -16.00
N PRO A 17 -23.52 -33.41 -15.64
CA PRO A 17 -24.91 -33.51 -15.19
C PRO A 17 -25.17 -32.73 -13.88
N SER A 18 -24.16 -32.57 -13.01
CA SER A 18 -24.29 -31.90 -11.72
C SER A 18 -24.09 -30.40 -11.84
N GLN A 19 -25.10 -29.61 -11.47
CA GLN A 19 -25.00 -28.13 -11.48
C GLN A 19 -23.85 -27.60 -10.61
N PRO A 20 -23.64 -28.07 -9.36
CA PRO A 20 -22.48 -27.68 -8.56
C PRO A 20 -21.13 -27.93 -9.25
N VAL A 21 -21.01 -29.01 -10.03
CA VAL A 21 -19.77 -29.31 -10.78
C VAL A 21 -19.57 -28.34 -11.94
N ARG A 22 -20.63 -27.99 -12.67
CA ARG A 22 -20.55 -26.98 -13.74
C ARG A 22 -20.14 -25.61 -13.19
N GLU A 23 -20.72 -25.20 -12.07
CA GLU A 23 -20.40 -23.93 -11.39
C GLU A 23 -18.95 -23.91 -10.88
N ALA A 24 -18.48 -25.01 -10.28
CA ALA A 24 -17.09 -25.14 -9.86
C ALA A 24 -16.10 -25.09 -11.04
N ALA A 25 -16.44 -25.73 -12.16
CA ALA A 25 -15.63 -25.71 -13.38
C ALA A 25 -15.57 -24.31 -14.01
N SER A 26 -16.70 -23.60 -14.10
CA SER A 26 -16.75 -22.20 -14.58
C SER A 26 -15.92 -21.28 -13.68
N SER A 27 -16.12 -21.37 -12.37
CA SER A 27 -15.37 -20.58 -11.39
C SER A 27 -13.85 -20.83 -11.49
N SER A 28 -13.46 -22.07 -11.78
CA SER A 28 -12.05 -22.43 -11.98
C SER A 28 -11.47 -21.82 -13.26
N LEU A 29 -12.24 -21.80 -14.37
CA LEU A 29 -11.84 -21.15 -15.61
C LEU A 29 -11.66 -19.63 -15.43
N ASP A 30 -12.56 -18.97 -14.71
CA ASP A 30 -12.45 -17.52 -14.46
C ASP A 30 -11.22 -17.19 -13.61
N ARG A 31 -10.92 -18.02 -12.59
CA ARG A 31 -9.68 -17.90 -11.81
C ARG A 31 -8.42 -18.10 -12.66
N LEU A 32 -8.43 -19.04 -13.60
CA LEU A 32 -7.29 -19.25 -14.51
C LEU A 32 -7.08 -18.05 -15.44
N ARG A 33 -8.17 -17.48 -15.99
CA ARG A 33 -8.11 -16.26 -16.81
C ARG A 33 -7.58 -15.07 -16.01
N ALA A 34 -8.08 -14.86 -14.79
CA ALA A 34 -7.60 -13.80 -13.91
C ALA A 34 -6.11 -13.98 -13.59
N LYS A 35 -5.67 -15.20 -13.28
CA LYS A 35 -4.25 -15.50 -13.02
C LYS A 35 -3.36 -15.21 -14.24
N ARG A 36 -3.75 -15.65 -15.44
CA ARG A 36 -3.02 -15.33 -16.68
C ARG A 36 -2.92 -13.83 -16.93
N SER A 37 -4.00 -13.08 -16.64
CA SER A 37 -4.01 -11.62 -16.74
C SER A 37 -2.97 -11.00 -15.79
N VAL A 38 -2.94 -11.44 -14.52
CA VAL A 38 -1.95 -10.99 -13.54
C VAL A 38 -0.52 -11.33 -14.00
N ASP A 39 -0.27 -12.55 -14.47
CA ASP A 39 1.07 -12.96 -14.96
C ASP A 39 1.55 -12.09 -16.13
N SER A 40 0.65 -11.77 -17.06
CA SER A 40 0.93 -10.84 -18.17
C SER A 40 1.25 -9.43 -17.66
N CYS A 41 0.47 -8.92 -16.70
CA CYS A 41 0.71 -7.60 -16.11
C CYS A 41 2.02 -7.56 -15.34
N LEU A 42 2.39 -8.62 -14.63
CA LEU A 42 3.69 -8.75 -13.96
C LEU A 42 4.84 -8.75 -14.96
N GLN A 43 4.66 -9.33 -16.15
CA GLN A 43 5.68 -9.26 -17.20
C GLN A 43 5.87 -7.83 -17.74
N VAL A 44 4.77 -7.08 -17.89
CA VAL A 44 4.82 -5.66 -18.27
C VAL A 44 5.52 -4.84 -17.18
N LEU A 45 5.22 -5.08 -15.89
CA LEU A 45 5.95 -4.43 -14.77
C LEU A 45 7.45 -4.73 -14.76
N ARG A 46 7.92 -5.83 -15.36
CA ARG A 46 9.35 -6.15 -15.42
C ARG A 46 10.06 -5.56 -16.63
N THR A 47 9.39 -5.51 -17.78
CA THR A 47 10.05 -5.31 -19.08
C THR A 47 9.45 -4.19 -19.92
N GLY A 48 8.26 -3.69 -19.56
CA GLY A 48 7.58 -2.63 -20.28
C GLY A 48 8.21 -1.26 -20.08
N ALA A 49 7.88 -0.33 -20.95
CA ALA A 49 8.27 1.07 -20.81
C ALA A 49 7.59 1.71 -19.59
N LEU A 50 8.17 2.79 -19.05
CA LEU A 50 7.65 3.49 -17.86
C LEU A 50 6.13 3.75 -17.93
N ALA A 51 5.66 4.28 -19.07
CA ALA A 51 4.24 4.57 -19.26
C ALA A 51 3.34 3.32 -19.19
N GLU A 52 3.82 2.16 -19.65
CA GLU A 52 3.09 0.90 -19.56
C GLU A 52 3.07 0.37 -18.13
N ARG A 53 4.19 0.45 -17.42
CA ARG A 53 4.27 0.05 -16.01
C ARG A 53 3.38 0.91 -15.12
N MET A 54 3.37 2.23 -15.36
CA MET A 54 2.44 3.14 -14.70
C MET A 54 0.98 2.79 -15.02
N ARG A 55 0.66 2.41 -16.26
CA ARG A 55 -0.69 1.96 -16.61
C ARG A 55 -1.09 0.73 -15.81
N ILE A 56 -0.18 -0.23 -15.60
CA ILE A 56 -0.44 -1.39 -14.75
C ILE A 56 -0.72 -0.97 -13.31
N VAL A 57 0.03 -0.02 -12.75
CA VAL A 57 -0.23 0.47 -11.37
C VAL A 57 -1.62 1.07 -11.24
N HIS A 58 -2.03 1.94 -12.16
CA HIS A 58 -3.38 2.54 -12.12
C HIS A 58 -4.47 1.49 -12.31
N SER A 59 -4.32 0.58 -13.28
CA SER A 59 -5.29 -0.50 -13.47
C SER A 59 -5.35 -1.44 -12.26
N ALA A 60 -4.23 -1.69 -11.57
CA ALA A 60 -4.20 -2.52 -10.38
C ALA A 60 -4.92 -1.86 -9.18
N GLU A 61 -4.86 -0.54 -9.06
CA GLU A 61 -5.66 0.24 -8.10
C GLU A 61 -7.16 0.09 -8.40
N ASP A 62 -7.56 0.26 -9.66
CA ASP A 62 -8.96 0.12 -10.10
C ASP A 62 -9.51 -1.29 -9.92
N ILE A 63 -8.70 -2.31 -10.23
CA ILE A 63 -9.07 -3.74 -10.05
C ILE A 63 -9.26 -4.04 -8.56
N GLY A 64 -8.40 -3.49 -7.70
CA GLY A 64 -8.42 -3.77 -6.27
C GLY A 64 -8.31 -5.27 -5.95
N GLY A 65 -8.80 -5.65 -4.76
CA GLY A 65 -8.83 -7.05 -4.34
C GLY A 65 -7.45 -7.72 -4.31
N ARG A 66 -7.43 -9.05 -4.39
CA ARG A 66 -6.18 -9.82 -4.27
C ARG A 66 -5.27 -9.62 -5.48
N GLU A 67 -5.84 -9.57 -6.68
CA GLU A 67 -5.12 -9.45 -7.95
C GLU A 67 -4.48 -8.06 -8.08
N GLY A 68 -5.23 -6.98 -7.80
CA GLY A 68 -4.71 -5.62 -7.77
C GLY A 68 -3.60 -5.45 -6.73
N VAL A 69 -3.83 -5.92 -5.49
CA VAL A 69 -2.79 -5.89 -4.44
C VAL A 69 -1.53 -6.67 -4.85
N THR A 70 -1.66 -7.80 -5.54
CA THR A 70 -0.50 -8.57 -6.03
C THR A 70 0.35 -7.75 -7.00
N LEU A 71 -0.29 -7.05 -7.94
CA LEU A 71 0.40 -6.19 -8.91
C LEU A 71 1.04 -4.97 -8.24
N LEU A 72 0.34 -4.32 -7.31
CA LEU A 72 0.86 -3.16 -6.59
C LEU A 72 2.06 -3.54 -5.70
N LEU A 73 2.02 -4.69 -5.02
CA LEU A 73 3.15 -5.19 -4.25
C LEU A 73 4.37 -5.50 -5.13
N ALA A 74 4.16 -5.98 -6.35
CA ALA A 74 5.26 -6.16 -7.31
C ALA A 74 5.85 -4.80 -7.75
N ALA A 75 4.99 -3.81 -8.03
CA ALA A 75 5.39 -2.47 -8.44
C ALA A 75 6.18 -1.70 -7.36
N LEU A 76 6.05 -2.07 -6.09
CA LEU A 76 6.94 -1.55 -5.03
C LEU A 76 8.41 -1.86 -5.29
N SER A 77 8.77 -2.85 -6.12
CA SER A 77 10.17 -3.17 -6.43
C SER A 77 10.66 -2.60 -7.77
N ASP A 78 9.89 -1.70 -8.40
CA ASP A 78 10.26 -1.09 -9.68
C ASP A 78 11.54 -0.25 -9.58
N THR A 79 12.30 -0.17 -10.66
CA THR A 79 13.51 0.66 -10.71
C THR A 79 13.19 2.15 -10.64
N GLU A 80 12.04 2.56 -11.14
CA GLU A 80 11.62 3.95 -11.19
C GLU A 80 10.85 4.37 -9.93
N ALA A 81 11.31 5.46 -9.31
CA ALA A 81 10.72 5.97 -8.07
C ALA A 81 9.25 6.38 -8.25
N GLU A 82 8.87 6.84 -9.44
CA GLU A 82 7.49 7.20 -9.77
C GLU A 82 6.53 6.01 -9.64
N VAL A 83 6.92 4.85 -10.19
CA VAL A 83 6.14 3.61 -10.14
C VAL A 83 6.02 3.13 -8.69
N ARG A 84 7.14 3.11 -7.95
CA ARG A 84 7.15 2.71 -6.54
C ARG A 84 6.29 3.63 -5.68
N GLY A 85 6.36 4.94 -5.92
CA GLY A 85 5.59 5.95 -5.20
C GLY A 85 4.09 5.85 -5.47
N ALA A 86 3.69 5.59 -6.72
CA ALA A 86 2.29 5.37 -7.09
C ALA A 86 1.75 4.08 -6.44
N ALA A 87 2.51 2.99 -6.49
CA ALA A 87 2.14 1.73 -5.85
C ALA A 87 1.95 1.88 -4.32
N ALA A 88 2.87 2.60 -3.65
CA ALA A 88 2.77 2.84 -2.22
C ALA A 88 1.51 3.63 -1.82
N ARG A 89 1.08 4.60 -2.64
CA ARG A 89 -0.17 5.35 -2.42
C ARG A 89 -1.40 4.47 -2.64
N ALA A 90 -1.46 3.75 -3.75
CA ALA A 90 -2.59 2.88 -4.08
C ALA A 90 -2.82 1.79 -3.00
N LEU A 91 -1.74 1.27 -2.41
CA LEU A 91 -1.83 0.29 -1.32
C LEU A 91 -2.47 0.83 -0.03
N ALA A 92 -2.63 2.15 0.13
CA ALA A 92 -3.33 2.75 1.25
C ALA A 92 -4.81 2.36 1.32
N PHE A 93 -5.42 2.02 0.18
CA PHE A 93 -6.80 1.57 0.10
C PHE A 93 -6.96 0.07 0.45
N SER A 94 -5.87 -0.65 0.71
CA SER A 94 -5.88 -2.06 1.09
C SER A 94 -4.83 -2.41 2.17
N PRO A 95 -4.90 -1.81 3.38
CA PRO A 95 -3.89 -1.90 4.43
C PRO A 95 -3.96 -3.23 5.22
N THR A 96 -3.91 -4.35 4.52
CA THR A 96 -3.82 -5.68 5.14
C THR A 96 -2.46 -5.87 5.82
N VAL A 97 -2.37 -6.75 6.81
CA VAL A 97 -1.10 -7.03 7.52
C VAL A 97 0.06 -7.36 6.56
N PRO A 98 -0.12 -8.21 5.53
CA PRO A 98 0.95 -8.47 4.55
C PRO A 98 1.38 -7.22 3.77
N VAL A 99 0.42 -6.36 3.38
CA VAL A 99 0.72 -5.11 2.66
C VAL A 99 1.52 -4.15 3.53
N LEU A 100 1.11 -3.96 4.78
CA LEU A 100 1.80 -3.07 5.71
C LEU A 100 3.20 -3.59 6.04
N LYS A 101 3.38 -4.91 6.17
CA LYS A 101 4.72 -5.51 6.32
C LYS A 101 5.60 -5.23 5.11
N ALA A 102 5.09 -5.46 3.89
CA ALA A 102 5.84 -5.20 2.67
C ALA A 102 6.26 -3.73 2.53
N LEU A 103 5.39 -2.80 2.91
CA LEU A 103 5.68 -1.37 2.95
C LEU A 103 6.72 -1.02 4.03
N ALA A 104 6.59 -1.58 5.24
CA ALA A 104 7.55 -1.37 6.33
C ALA A 104 8.96 -1.87 5.97
N ASP A 105 9.07 -3.01 5.29
CA ASP A 105 10.34 -3.59 4.82
C ASP A 105 11.07 -2.70 3.79
N ARG A 106 10.35 -1.74 3.19
CA ARG A 106 10.89 -0.80 2.19
C ARG A 106 11.37 0.52 2.78
N LEU A 107 10.95 0.87 4.00
CA LEU A 107 11.21 2.19 4.61
C LEU A 107 12.69 2.59 4.56
N GLN A 108 13.61 1.67 4.88
CA GLN A 108 15.05 1.96 4.90
C GLN A 108 15.69 2.11 3.51
N LYS A 109 15.01 1.64 2.45
CA LYS A 109 15.53 1.63 1.08
C LYS A 109 15.03 2.81 0.25
N GLU A 110 14.08 3.56 0.76
CA GLU A 110 13.42 4.63 0.03
C GLU A 110 13.78 6.01 0.56
N GLN A 111 13.53 7.02 -0.26
CA GLN A 111 13.84 8.42 0.02
C GLN A 111 12.74 9.32 -0.53
N GLY A 112 12.71 10.57 -0.06
CA GLY A 112 11.85 11.64 -0.59
C GLY A 112 10.37 11.24 -0.68
N VAL A 113 9.78 11.48 -1.85
CA VAL A 113 8.34 11.27 -2.10
C VAL A 113 7.90 9.82 -1.88
N VAL A 114 8.72 8.84 -2.29
CA VAL A 114 8.34 7.42 -2.12
C VAL A 114 8.29 7.06 -0.65
N LEU A 115 9.30 7.47 0.13
CA LEU A 115 9.33 7.24 1.57
C LEU A 115 8.17 7.96 2.27
N GLY A 116 7.90 9.22 1.91
CA GLY A 116 6.76 9.97 2.44
C GLY A 116 5.41 9.28 2.19
N ASN A 117 5.19 8.74 0.99
CA ASN A 117 3.97 7.99 0.67
C ASN A 117 3.87 6.69 1.50
N ILE A 118 4.99 5.97 1.69
CA ILE A 118 5.00 4.76 2.52
C ILE A 118 4.63 5.12 3.96
N LEU A 119 5.26 6.15 4.55
CA LEU A 119 4.96 6.61 5.91
C LEU A 119 3.49 7.00 6.06
N GLU A 120 2.95 7.76 5.11
CA GLU A 120 1.55 8.15 5.10
C GLU A 120 0.62 6.93 5.05
N THR A 121 0.89 5.96 4.17
CA THR A 121 0.11 4.73 4.06
C THR A 121 0.14 3.92 5.37
N LEU A 122 1.32 3.77 5.98
CA LEU A 122 1.47 3.07 7.26
C LEU A 122 0.72 3.80 8.38
N GLY A 123 0.78 5.14 8.44
CA GLY A 123 0.04 5.95 9.41
C GLY A 123 -1.48 5.82 9.27
N LYS A 124 -1.99 5.89 8.03
CA LYS A 124 -3.42 5.75 7.72
C LYS A 124 -4.01 4.40 8.13
N SER A 125 -3.17 3.37 8.30
CA SER A 125 -3.62 2.06 8.80
C SER A 125 -4.10 2.07 10.26
N ARG A 126 -3.74 3.11 11.04
CA ARG A 126 -4.06 3.24 12.48
C ARG A 126 -3.54 2.09 13.35
N ARG A 127 -2.62 1.28 12.83
CA ARG A 127 -2.00 0.15 13.53
C ARG A 127 -0.90 0.62 14.46
N LYS A 128 -1.24 0.81 15.73
CA LYS A 128 -0.35 1.34 16.77
C LYS A 128 0.99 0.61 16.84
N GLU A 129 1.04 -0.69 16.49
CA GLU A 129 2.27 -1.48 16.43
C GLU A 129 3.32 -0.92 15.45
N LEU A 130 2.93 -0.05 14.51
CA LEU A 130 3.82 0.62 13.57
C LEU A 130 4.46 1.90 14.12
N ALA A 131 3.98 2.43 15.25
CA ALA A 131 4.49 3.68 15.84
C ALA A 131 6.00 3.63 16.12
N PRO A 132 6.58 2.57 16.73
CA PRO A 132 8.03 2.52 16.97
C PRO A 132 8.86 2.52 15.68
N VAL A 133 8.32 1.98 14.58
CA VAL A 133 9.00 1.94 13.29
C VAL A 133 8.95 3.31 12.61
N ILE A 134 7.78 3.96 12.59
CA ILE A 134 7.61 5.30 12.04
C ILE A 134 8.36 6.35 12.86
N GLY A 135 8.41 6.22 14.19
CA GLY A 135 9.04 7.17 15.11
C GLY A 135 10.52 7.43 14.80
N ARG A 136 11.21 6.47 14.17
CA ARG A 136 12.61 6.62 13.71
C ARG A 136 12.78 7.73 12.66
N TYR A 137 11.72 8.07 11.94
CA TYR A 137 11.72 9.07 10.87
C TYR A 137 11.33 10.48 11.36
N LEU A 138 10.99 10.64 12.65
CA LEU A 138 10.74 11.96 13.24
C LEU A 138 11.99 12.86 13.25
N ALA A 139 13.18 12.27 13.24
CA ALA A 139 14.46 12.97 13.15
C ALA A 139 15.10 12.87 11.75
N HIS A 140 14.33 12.56 10.71
CA HIS A 140 14.86 12.40 9.37
C HIS A 140 15.40 13.75 8.83
N PRO A 141 16.57 13.79 8.15
CA PRO A 141 17.19 15.04 7.69
C PRO A 141 16.40 15.74 6.57
N ASP A 142 15.67 14.97 5.75
CA ASP A 142 14.72 15.54 4.77
C ASP A 142 13.46 16.05 5.50
N PRO A 143 13.18 17.36 5.48
CA PRO A 143 12.01 17.94 6.15
C PRO A 143 10.67 17.44 5.62
N PHE A 144 10.59 17.08 4.33
CA PHE A 144 9.37 16.52 3.75
C PHE A 144 9.07 15.14 4.36
N VAL A 145 10.10 14.29 4.45
CA VAL A 145 9.98 12.97 5.09
C VAL A 145 9.68 13.11 6.58
N CYS A 146 10.36 14.02 7.27
CA CYS A 146 10.10 14.30 8.69
C CYS A 146 8.64 14.74 8.90
N GLY A 147 8.12 15.69 8.10
CA GLY A 147 6.73 16.13 8.19
C GLY A 147 5.73 14.99 7.95
N LYS A 148 5.99 14.11 6.97
CA LYS A 148 5.19 12.90 6.74
C LYS A 148 5.26 11.91 7.90
N ALA A 149 6.44 11.74 8.50
CA ALA A 149 6.62 10.91 9.68
C ALA A 149 5.86 11.46 10.89
N VAL A 150 5.85 12.78 11.10
CA VAL A 150 5.09 13.45 12.16
C VAL A 150 3.60 13.17 12.02
N GLN A 151 3.04 13.43 10.83
CA GLN A 151 1.64 13.15 10.54
C GLN A 151 1.33 11.67 10.78
N ALA A 152 2.10 10.77 10.18
CA ALA A 152 1.88 9.33 10.33
C ALA A 152 2.01 8.85 11.78
N TYR A 153 3.01 9.33 12.53
CA TYR A 153 3.22 8.97 13.94
C TYR A 153 2.05 9.43 14.80
N ALA A 154 1.50 10.63 14.55
CA ALA A 154 0.32 11.13 15.25
C ALA A 154 -0.89 10.20 15.09
N LEU A 155 -1.03 9.56 13.92
CA LEU A 155 -2.13 8.63 13.67
C LEU A 155 -1.98 7.28 14.41
N LEU A 156 -0.79 6.96 14.91
CA LEU A 156 -0.44 5.64 15.46
C LEU A 156 -0.06 5.67 16.95
N ALA A 157 0.55 6.75 17.42
CA ALA A 157 1.09 6.84 18.76
C ALA A 157 -0.04 6.85 19.82
N GLU A 158 0.27 6.28 20.98
CA GLU A 158 -0.62 6.31 22.14
C GLU A 158 -0.53 7.65 22.87
N LYS A 159 -1.46 7.90 23.80
CA LYS A 159 -1.71 9.21 24.40
C LYS A 159 -0.51 9.81 25.11
N GLU A 160 0.51 9.03 25.45
CA GLU A 160 1.71 9.45 26.17
C GLU A 160 2.88 9.80 25.24
N ASP A 161 2.81 9.42 23.96
CA ASP A 161 3.92 9.59 23.01
C ASP A 161 3.95 10.98 22.34
N TRP A 162 3.06 11.88 22.77
CA TRP A 162 2.87 13.19 22.14
C TRP A 162 4.01 14.17 22.35
N GLU A 163 4.79 14.01 23.43
CA GLU A 163 5.94 14.86 23.74
C GLU A 163 6.96 14.85 22.59
N LYS A 164 7.11 13.73 21.89
CA LYS A 164 7.99 13.61 20.71
C LYS A 164 7.55 14.54 19.58
N ILE A 165 6.23 14.72 19.39
CA ILE A 165 5.68 15.66 18.41
C ILE A 165 5.79 17.09 18.95
N LEU A 166 5.54 17.32 20.24
CA LEU A 166 5.67 18.63 20.87
C LEU A 166 7.05 19.24 20.62
N LEU A 167 8.13 18.47 20.82
CA LEU A 167 9.49 18.93 20.59
C LEU A 167 9.72 19.47 19.16
N LEU A 168 9.03 18.91 18.17
CA LEU A 168 9.18 19.30 16.75
C LEU A 168 8.50 20.63 16.41
N THR A 169 7.67 21.18 17.30
CA THR A 169 7.15 22.55 17.16
C THR A 169 8.25 23.61 17.26
N GLY A 170 9.40 23.26 17.86
CA GLY A 170 10.60 24.10 17.92
C GLY A 170 11.59 23.88 16.77
N SER A 171 11.28 23.03 15.78
CA SER A 171 12.18 22.75 14.65
C SER A 171 12.54 24.04 13.89
N GLU A 172 13.75 24.19 13.38
CA GLU A 172 14.12 25.32 12.52
C GLU A 172 13.38 25.29 11.17
N ASN A 173 12.95 24.10 10.73
CA ASN A 173 12.25 23.93 9.47
C ASN A 173 10.74 24.18 9.60
N GLU A 174 10.21 25.07 8.78
CA GLU A 174 8.79 25.46 8.80
C GLU A 174 7.83 24.32 8.46
N THR A 175 8.21 23.41 7.57
CA THR A 175 7.37 22.26 7.18
C THR A 175 7.21 21.30 8.35
N VAL A 176 8.28 21.07 9.09
CA VAL A 176 8.27 20.22 10.29
C VAL A 176 7.45 20.86 11.40
N ARG A 177 7.64 22.16 11.68
CA ARG A 177 6.84 22.88 12.67
C ARG A 177 5.34 22.86 12.33
N ALA A 178 5.00 23.09 11.06
CA ALA A 178 3.61 23.08 10.60
C ALA A 178 2.97 21.68 10.76
N ALA A 179 3.69 20.62 10.41
CA ALA A 179 3.23 19.25 10.59
C ALA A 179 3.01 18.90 12.07
N ALA A 180 3.93 19.34 12.95
CA ALA A 180 3.80 19.12 14.40
C ALA A 180 2.60 19.87 14.98
N ALA A 181 2.39 21.13 14.60
CA ALA A 181 1.23 21.91 15.03
C ALA A 181 -0.09 21.26 14.59
N ALA A 182 -0.19 20.81 13.33
CA ALA A 182 -1.37 20.12 12.82
C ALA A 182 -1.63 18.81 13.59
N ALA A 183 -0.60 17.99 13.79
CA ALA A 183 -0.71 16.73 14.53
C ALA A 183 -1.20 16.92 15.97
N LEU A 184 -0.67 17.92 16.70
CA LEU A 184 -1.11 18.23 18.06
C LEU A 184 -2.56 18.71 18.11
N SER A 185 -2.99 19.50 17.13
CA SER A 185 -4.38 19.96 17.04
C SER A 185 -5.35 18.79 16.85
N GLU A 186 -5.02 17.82 16.00
CA GLU A 186 -5.85 16.64 15.77
C GLU A 186 -5.97 15.78 17.04
N TRP A 187 -4.89 15.63 17.81
CA TRP A 187 -4.93 14.92 19.09
C TRP A 187 -5.77 15.62 20.14
N SER A 188 -5.67 16.95 20.25
CA SER A 188 -6.51 17.69 21.19
C SER A 188 -8.00 17.61 20.85
N ALA A 189 -8.35 17.55 19.56
CA ALA A 189 -9.73 17.37 19.13
C ALA A 189 -10.27 15.97 19.46
N ALA A 190 -9.44 14.93 19.34
CA ALA A 190 -9.82 13.55 19.67
C ALA A 190 -10.00 13.30 21.17
N ASP A 191 -9.43 14.15 22.04
CA ASP A 191 -9.50 14.01 23.50
C ASP A 191 -10.66 14.81 24.14
N SER A 192 -11.44 15.54 23.32
CA SER A 192 -12.61 16.29 23.81
C SER A 192 -13.78 15.34 24.11
N PRO A 193 -14.37 15.38 25.33
CA PRO A 193 -15.52 14.55 25.66
C PRO A 193 -16.76 15.04 24.88
N GLY A 194 -17.08 14.36 23.79
CA GLY A 194 -18.26 14.67 22.95
C GLY A 194 -18.16 14.34 21.47
N ALA A 195 -17.04 13.79 20.98
CA ALA A 195 -16.90 13.24 19.62
C ALA A 195 -17.21 11.74 19.55
#